data_AF-A0A6Y1QRJ0-F1
#
_entry.id   AF-A0A6Y1QRJ0-F1
#
_cell.length_a   1.000
_cell.length_b   1.000
_cell.length_c   1.000
_cell.angle_alpha   90.00
_cell.angle_beta   90.00
_cell.angle_gamma   90.00
#
_symmetry.space_group_name_H-M   'P 1'
#
loop_
_entity.id
_entity.type
_entity.pdbx_description
1 polymer ?
#
loop_
_entity_poly.entity_id
_entity_poly.type
_entity_poly.pdbx_seq_one_letter_code
_entity_poly.pdbx_strand_id
1 'polypeptide(L)' 'MRLFKRKYHYWLIAFAIPNGGIKYVITRYRNKRLTPARILQASLGEGLDTDCAVLPPAYLGKMTEEEAKTEI' A
#
# COMPACT_ATOMS: atom_id res chain seq x y z
N MET A 1 -7.75 28.87 2.67
CA MET A 1 -7.17 27.94 3.67
C MET A 1 -8.14 26.76 3.85
N ARG A 2 -7.79 25.53 3.45
CA ARG A 2 -8.64 24.36 3.79
C ARG A 2 -8.33 23.94 5.23
N LEU A 3 -9.25 24.24 6.15
CA LEU A 3 -9.14 23.99 7.59
C LEU A 3 -8.96 22.51 7.98
N PHE A 4 -9.18 21.56 7.05
CA PHE A 4 -9.01 20.14 7.29
C PHE A 4 -8.12 19.50 6.23
N LYS A 5 -6.92 19.06 6.62
CA LYS A 5 -6.05 18.24 5.78
C LYS A 5 -6.67 16.85 5.63
N ARG A 6 -6.76 16.36 4.39
CA ARG A 6 -7.31 15.02 4.12
C ARG A 6 -6.35 13.96 4.65
N LYS A 7 -6.88 13.03 5.46
CA LYS A 7 -6.16 11.85 5.94
C LYS A 7 -6.52 10.62 5.12
N TYR A 8 -5.55 9.73 4.94
CA TYR A 8 -5.69 8.44 4.25
C TYR A 8 -5.20 7.31 5.16
N HIS A 9 -5.67 6.10 4.88
CA HIS A 9 -5.20 4.87 5.49
C HIS A 9 -4.06 4.29 4.64
N TYR A 10 -2.90 4.13 5.24
CA TYR A 10 -1.70 3.64 4.57
C TYR A 10 -1.48 2.16 4.87
N TRP A 11 -1.05 1.43 3.85
CA TRP A 11 -0.80 0.00 3.88
C TRP A 11 0.53 -0.30 3.18
N LEU A 12 1.35 -1.15 3.78
CA LEU A 12 2.47 -1.79 3.13
C LEU A 12 2.01 -3.14 2.61
N ILE A 13 2.21 -3.38 1.32
CA ILE A 13 1.92 -4.65 0.66
C ILE A 13 3.24 -5.15 0.11
N ALA A 14 3.62 -6.37 0.49
CA ALA A 14 4.83 -7.02 0.01
C ALA A 14 4.46 -8.25 -0.84
N PHE A 15 5.25 -8.49 -1.86
CA PHE A 15 5.07 -9.53 -2.86
C PHE A 15 6.36 -10.32 -2.98
N ALA A 16 6.27 -11.64 -2.86
CA ALA A 16 7.38 -12.53 -3.16
C ALA A 16 7.41 -12.79 -4.67
N ILE A 17 8.57 -12.53 -5.28
CA ILE A 17 8.82 -12.71 -6.70
C ILE A 17 9.38 -14.11 -6.94
N PRO A 18 9.05 -14.78 -8.05
CA PRO A 18 9.53 -16.13 -8.35
C PRO A 18 11.06 -16.34 -8.28
N ASN A 19 11.84 -15.26 -8.44
CA ASN A 19 13.31 -15.29 -8.35
C ASN A 19 13.85 -15.21 -6.90
N GLY A 20 12.99 -15.28 -5.88
CA GLY A 20 13.36 -15.22 -4.47
C GLY A 20 13.48 -13.80 -3.90
N GLY A 21 13.17 -12.77 -4.69
CA GLY A 21 13.14 -11.38 -4.23
C GLY A 21 11.83 -11.01 -3.54
N ILE A 22 11.86 -9.97 -2.71
CA ILE A 22 10.66 -9.32 -2.17
C ILE A 22 10.57 -7.92 -2.78
N LYS A 23 9.44 -7.62 -3.41
CA LYS A 23 9.04 -6.23 -3.73
C LYS A 23 7.99 -5.78 -2.75
N TYR A 24 7.99 -4.51 -2.42
CA TYR A 24 6.94 -3.93 -1.57
C TYR A 24 6.50 -2.59 -2.13
N VAL A 25 5.26 -2.23 -1.83
CA VAL A 25 4.67 -0.95 -2.19
C VAL A 25 3.85 -0.43 -1.02
N ILE A 26 3.93 0.89 -0.84
CA ILE A 26 3.14 1.59 0.16
C ILE A 26 2.02 2.33 -0.56
N THR A 27 0.79 1.92 -0.27
CA THR A 27 -0.42 2.43 -0.92
C THR A 27 -1.31 3.13 0.09
N ARG A 28 -2.15 4.03 -0.40
CA ARG A 28 -3.04 4.86 0.42
C ARG A 28 -4.47 4.80 -0.08
N TYR A 29 -5.40 4.66 0.86
CA TYR A 29 -6.83 4.59 0.56
C TYR A 29 -7.66 5.48 1.48
N ARG A 30 -8.80 5.96 1.00
CA ARG A 30 -9.74 6.73 1.84
C ARG A 30 -10.39 5.88 2.93
N ASN A 31 -10.58 4.59 2.68
CA ASN A 31 -11.20 3.64 3.62
C ASN A 31 -10.15 2.66 4.14
N LYS A 32 -10.23 2.30 5.42
CA LYS A 32 -9.30 1.37 6.09
C LYS A 32 -9.23 0.00 5.42
N ARG A 33 -10.34 -0.49 4.86
CA ARG A 33 -10.45 -1.85 4.30
C ARG A 33 -9.50 -2.05 3.11
N LEU A 34 -8.57 -2.99 3.21
CA LEU A 34 -7.79 -3.47 2.07
C LEU A 34 -8.54 -4.63 1.40
N THR A 35 -8.87 -4.48 0.12
CA THR A 35 -9.61 -5.50 -0.65
C THR A 35 -8.68 -6.20 -1.62
N PRO A 36 -9.01 -7.43 -2.08
CA PRO A 36 -8.21 -8.12 -3.09
C PRO A 36 -7.98 -7.29 -4.36
N ALA A 37 -9.00 -6.57 -4.84
CA ALA A 37 -8.88 -5.68 -5.99
C ALA A 37 -7.84 -4.56 -5.80
N ARG A 38 -7.68 -4.06 -4.56
CA ARG A 38 -6.68 -3.04 -4.22
C ARG A 38 -5.27 -3.63 -4.19
N ILE A 39 -5.13 -4.86 -3.72
CA ILE A 39 -3.86 -5.62 -3.73
C ILE A 39 -3.44 -5.89 -5.18
N LEU A 40 -4.38 -6.32 -6.04
CA LEU A 40 -4.12 -6.52 -7.47
C LEU A 40 -3.71 -5.21 -8.17
N GLN A 41 -4.38 -4.10 -7.86
CA GLN A 41 -3.98 -2.80 -8.42
C GLN A 41 -2.56 -2.41 -8.00
N ALA A 42 -2.18 -2.72 -6.75
CA ALA A 42 -0.85 -2.46 -6.23
C ALA A 42 0.22 -3.37 -6.89
N SER A 43 -0.07 -4.65 -7.13
CA SER A 43 0.86 -5.56 -7.82
C SER A 43 1.07 -5.15 -9.27
N LEU A 44 0.00 -4.80 -10.00
CA LEU A 44 0.09 -4.33 -11.39
C LEU A 44 0.89 -3.03 -11.51
N GLY A 45 0.75 -2.11 -10.54
CA GLY A 45 1.55 -0.87 -10.49
C GLY A 45 3.05 -1.12 -10.34
N GLU A 46 3.45 -2.20 -9.67
CA GLU A 46 4.85 -2.62 -9.48
C GLU A 46 5.40 -3.49 -10.64
N GLY A 47 4.59 -3.68 -11.70
CA GLY A 47 4.92 -4.54 -12.82
C GLY A 47 5.02 -6.02 -12.44
N LEU A 48 4.31 -6.43 -11.39
CA LEU A 48 4.25 -7.82 -10.94
C LEU A 48 3.09 -8.55 -11.62
N ASP A 49 3.35 -9.80 -11.99
CA ASP A 49 2.33 -10.69 -12.55
C ASP A 49 1.32 -11.12 -11.46
N THR A 50 0.19 -11.66 -11.89
CA THR A 50 -0.89 -12.18 -11.06
C THR A 50 -0.50 -13.40 -10.22
N ASP A 51 0.59 -14.09 -10.58
CA ASP A 51 1.08 -15.29 -9.88
C ASP A 51 2.04 -14.98 -8.72
N CYS A 52 2.27 -13.70 -8.37
CA CYS A 52 3.12 -13.37 -7.22
C CYS A 52 2.43 -13.68 -5.88
N ALA A 53 3.18 -14.29 -4.96
CA ALA A 53 2.65 -14.58 -3.63
C ALA A 53 2.60 -13.29 -2.80
N VAL A 54 1.39 -12.92 -2.34
CA VAL A 54 1.17 -11.74 -1.51
C VAL A 54 1.50 -12.09 -0.06
N LEU A 55 2.45 -11.37 0.53
CA LEU A 55 2.78 -11.47 1.95
C LEU A 55 1.72 -10.73 2.79
N PRO A 56 1.54 -11.10 4.08
CA PRO A 56 0.57 -10.43 4.95
C PRO A 56 0.75 -8.90 4.93
N PRO A 57 -0.27 -8.14 4.49
CA PRO A 57 -0.15 -6.69 4.37
C PRO A 57 -0.14 -6.04 5.76
N ALA A 58 0.69 -5.02 5.95
CA ALA A 58 0.83 -4.30 7.20
C ALA A 58 0.09 -2.96 7.15
N TYR A 59 -0.73 -2.68 8.16
CA TYR A 59 -1.40 -1.39 8.30
C TYR A 59 -0.49 -0.38 8.98
N LEU A 60 -0.21 0.73 8.31
CA LEU A 60 0.75 1.75 8.78
C LEU A 60 0.08 2.91 9.53
N GLY A 61 -1.25 3.04 9.44
CA GLY A 61 -1.99 4.06 10.17
C GLY A 61 -2.82 5.00 9.29
N LYS A 62 -3.44 5.98 9.95
CA LYS A 62 -4.27 7.01 9.31
C LYS A 62 -3.62 8.37 9.48
N MET A 63 -3.11 8.93 8.40
CA MET A 63 -2.28 10.14 8.41
C MET A 63 -2.50 10.97 7.15
N THR A 64 -2.06 12.22 7.18
CA THR A 64 -1.97 13.11 6.02
C THR A 64 -0.80 12.70 5.11
N GLU A 65 -0.78 13.20 3.89
CA GLU A 65 0.34 12.96 2.98
C GLU A 65 1.67 13.54 3.49
N GLU A 66 1.63 14.63 4.25
CA GLU A 66 2.84 15.24 4.83
C GLU A 66 3.37 14.39 5.98
N GLU A 67 2.50 13.99 6.92
CA GLU A 67 2.85 13.08 8.02
C GLU A 67 3.45 11.77 7.46
N ALA A 68 2.84 11.20 6.42
CA ALA A 68 3.36 9.98 5.78
C ALA A 68 4.77 10.12 5.22
N LYS A 69 5.13 11.27 4.64
CA LYS A 69 6.48 11.50 4.09
C LYS A 69 7.55 11.64 5.17
N THR A 70 7.15 11.92 6.40
CA THR A 70 8.09 12.09 7.53
C THR A 70 8.26 10.79 8.31
N GLU A 71 7.22 9.94 8.37
CA GLU A 71 7.22 8.73 9.19
C GLU A 71 7.51 7.42 8.43
N ILE A 72 7.39 7.42 7.10
CA ILE A 72 7.53 6.24 6.21
C ILE A 72 8.65 6.48 5.20
#